data_AF-A0A7J4KMJ3-F1
#
_entry.id   AF-A0A7J4KMJ3-F1
#
_cell.length_a   1.000
_cell.length_b   1.000
_cell.length_c   1.000
_cell.angle_alpha   90.00
_cell.angle_beta   90.00
_cell.angle_gamma   90.00
#
_symmetry.space_group_name_H-M   'P 1'
#
loop_
_entity.id
_entity.type
_entity.pdbx_description
1 polymer ?
#
loop_
_entity_poly.entity_id
_entity_poly.type
_entity_poly.pdbx_seq_one_letter_code
_entity_poly.pdbx_strand_id
1 'polypeptide(L)'
;MKNDGGQLYTIEGFAAALIMLMTAYLVVNATSVYTAGDTHITDMQLEALGSDALTMMGTNESRLTMSPLESIIENPGTYPDATFRTMFLSLVNNGTGVSMDANAFNESSTTMKYIHFTANYTCWDMNTNTANPNNPISYSRNLTGGEHTVRATKWVIIEKGAVPFCGTTNQPRAVLVEVLLWRD
;
A
#
# COMPACT_ATOMS: atom_id res chain seq x y z
N MET A 1 -22.67 67.27 26.87
CA MET A 1 -21.44 66.48 27.12
C MET A 1 -21.43 65.34 26.10
N LYS A 2 -20.42 65.31 25.22
CA LYS A 2 -20.23 64.23 24.24
C LYS A 2 -19.99 62.92 24.98
N ASN A 3 -20.77 61.89 24.66
CA ASN A 3 -20.54 60.54 25.16
C ASN A 3 -20.04 59.63 24.02
N ASP A 4 -19.14 60.17 23.18
CA ASP A 4 -18.61 59.49 21.99
C ASP A 4 -17.35 58.63 22.31
N GLY A 5 -16.78 58.74 23.51
CA GLY A 5 -15.57 58.02 23.90
C GLY A 5 -15.78 56.57 24.34
N GLY A 6 -16.98 56.21 24.81
CA GLY A 6 -17.29 54.85 25.27
C GLY A 6 -17.62 53.84 24.16
N GLN A 7 -18.12 54.32 23.01
CA GLN A 7 -18.42 53.48 21.85
C GLN A 7 -17.16 53.06 21.07
N LEU A 8 -16.13 53.91 21.04
CA LEU A 8 -14.85 53.59 20.40
C LEU A 8 -14.14 52.41 21.10
N TYR A 9 -14.14 52.39 22.43
CA TYR A 9 -13.53 51.29 23.22
C TYR A 9 -14.27 49.95 23.10
N THR A 10 -15.57 49.97 22.84
CA THR A 10 -16.36 48.73 22.68
C THR A 10 -16.28 48.16 21.27
N ILE A 11 -16.21 49.01 20.23
CA ILE A 11 -16.05 48.53 18.85
C ILE A 11 -14.62 48.01 18.59
N GLU A 12 -13.61 48.62 19.22
CA GLU A 12 -12.21 48.19 19.11
C GLU A 12 -11.97 46.85 19.80
N GLY A 13 -12.53 46.63 20.98
CA GLY A 13 -12.45 45.34 21.67
C GLY A 13 -13.12 44.21 20.88
N PHE A 14 -14.25 44.49 20.23
CA PHE A 14 -14.92 43.52 19.37
C PHE A 14 -14.10 43.20 18.11
N ALA A 15 -13.53 44.22 17.46
CA ALA A 15 -12.66 44.03 16.30
C ALA A 15 -11.41 43.22 16.66
N ALA A 16 -10.77 43.51 17.80
CA ALA A 16 -9.61 42.78 18.28
C ALA A 16 -9.93 41.31 18.57
N ALA A 17 -11.07 41.03 19.20
CA ALA A 17 -11.53 39.67 19.45
C ALA A 17 -11.78 38.90 18.14
N LEU A 18 -12.41 39.54 17.14
CA LEU A 18 -12.69 38.93 15.84
C LEU A 18 -11.41 38.64 15.05
N ILE A 19 -10.44 39.57 15.07
CA ILE A 19 -9.13 39.38 14.46
C ILE A 19 -8.37 38.23 15.14
N MET A 20 -8.40 38.14 16.48
CA MET A 20 -7.78 37.02 17.21
C MET A 20 -8.44 35.67 16.90
N LEU A 21 -9.76 35.64 16.73
CA LEU A 21 -10.48 34.42 16.37
C LEU A 21 -10.17 33.99 14.93
N MET A 22 -10.06 34.96 14.02
CA MET A 22 -9.69 34.71 12.63
C MET A 22 -8.24 34.26 12.51
N THR A 23 -7.30 34.85 13.25
CA THR A 23 -5.91 34.39 13.26
C THR A 23 -5.78 33.01 13.90
N ALA A 24 -6.49 32.72 14.99
CA ALA A 24 -6.53 31.38 15.57
C ALA A 24 -7.10 30.36 14.57
N TYR A 25 -8.19 30.70 13.89
CA TYR A 25 -8.78 29.87 12.84
C TYR A 25 -7.79 29.65 11.68
N LEU A 26 -7.10 30.68 11.22
CA LEU A 26 -6.10 30.56 10.16
C LEU A 26 -4.91 29.71 10.61
N VAL A 27 -4.43 29.84 11.84
CA VAL A 27 -3.31 29.03 12.37
C VAL A 27 -3.70 27.56 12.48
N VAL A 28 -4.88 27.26 13.02
CA VAL A 28 -5.37 25.88 13.14
C VAL A 28 -5.56 25.23 11.75
N ASN A 29 -6.09 25.98 10.78
CA ASN A 29 -6.24 25.47 9.41
C ASN A 29 -4.94 25.50 8.59
N ALA A 30 -3.94 26.29 8.98
CA ALA A 30 -2.62 26.29 8.33
C ALA A 30 -1.77 25.09 8.79
N THR A 31 -1.95 24.60 10.02
CA THR A 31 -1.27 23.39 10.52
C THR A 31 -1.76 22.10 9.86
N SER A 32 -2.86 22.13 9.09
CA SER A 32 -3.34 20.96 8.34
C SER A 32 -2.84 20.90 6.90
N VAL A 33 -1.94 21.79 6.48
CA VAL A 33 -1.31 21.67 5.16
C VAL A 33 -0.19 20.63 5.27
N TYR A 34 -0.54 19.37 5.05
CA TYR A 34 0.42 18.38 4.60
C TYR A 34 1.06 18.94 3.33
N THR A 35 2.32 19.35 3.41
CA THR A 35 3.03 19.83 2.23
C THR A 35 3.31 18.63 1.33
N ALA A 36 3.22 18.80 0.01
CA ALA A 36 3.56 17.75 -0.96
C ALA A 36 5.03 17.26 -0.82
N GLY A 37 5.88 18.01 -0.10
CA GLY A 37 7.24 17.60 0.23
C GLY A 37 7.31 16.47 1.25
N ASP A 38 6.41 16.44 2.24
CA ASP A 38 6.41 15.41 3.30
C ASP A 38 5.81 14.08 2.83
N THR A 39 4.83 14.11 1.92
CA THR A 39 4.24 12.89 1.34
C THR A 39 5.22 12.15 0.43
N HIS A 40 6.12 12.87 -0.25
CA HIS A 40 7.11 12.25 -1.14
C HIS A 40 8.09 11.34 -0.39
N ILE A 41 8.48 11.68 0.85
CA ILE A 41 9.38 10.84 1.65
C ILE A 41 8.66 9.56 2.08
N THR A 42 7.42 9.65 2.54
CA THR A 42 6.65 8.47 2.95
C THR A 42 6.31 7.57 1.78
N ASP A 43 6.06 8.14 0.60
CA ASP A 43 5.79 7.39 -0.62
C ASP A 43 7.03 6.66 -1.12
N MET A 44 8.20 7.34 -1.14
CA MET A 44 9.48 6.70 -1.47
C MET A 44 9.81 5.55 -0.51
N GLN A 45 9.53 5.72 0.79
CA GLN A 45 9.74 4.66 1.78
C GLN A 45 8.81 3.47 1.53
N LEU A 46 7.55 3.72 1.16
CA LEU A 46 6.57 2.67 0.89
C LEU A 46 6.89 1.91 -0.42
N GLU A 47 7.40 2.61 -1.43
CA GLU A 47 7.88 2.01 -2.67
C GLU A 47 9.09 1.10 -2.39
N ALA A 48 10.08 1.61 -1.65
CA ALA A 48 11.25 0.85 -1.26
C ALA A 48 10.88 -0.39 -0.45
N LEU A 49 9.94 -0.26 0.50
CA LEU A 49 9.45 -1.36 1.32
C LEU A 49 8.72 -2.42 0.49
N GLY A 50 7.82 -2.02 -0.41
CA GLY A 50 7.12 -2.94 -1.30
C GLY A 50 8.05 -3.66 -2.27
N SER A 51 9.04 -2.94 -2.83
CA SER A 51 10.05 -3.49 -3.73
C SER A 51 10.97 -4.49 -3.02
N ASP A 52 11.37 -4.20 -1.78
CA ASP A 52 12.19 -5.09 -0.96
C ASP A 52 11.41 -6.35 -0.59
N ALA A 53 10.16 -6.21 -0.13
CA ALA A 53 9.28 -7.33 0.17
C ALA A 53 9.10 -8.26 -1.05
N LEU A 54 8.82 -7.70 -2.23
CA LEU A 54 8.71 -8.48 -3.47
C LEU A 54 10.02 -9.16 -3.86
N THR A 55 11.16 -8.51 -3.62
CA THR A 55 12.48 -9.09 -3.92
C THR A 55 12.83 -10.22 -2.97
N MET A 56 12.51 -10.09 -1.68
CA MET A 56 12.66 -11.15 -0.69
C MET A 56 11.76 -12.35 -1.00
N MET A 57 10.50 -12.11 -1.40
CA MET A 57 9.59 -13.19 -1.84
C MET A 57 10.04 -13.87 -3.13
N GLY A 58 10.72 -13.15 -4.01
CA GLY A 58 11.29 -13.67 -5.25
C GLY A 58 12.67 -14.32 -5.09
N THR A 59 13.18 -14.42 -3.86
CA THR A 59 14.50 -15.02 -3.59
C THR A 59 14.36 -16.48 -3.23
N ASN A 60 15.10 -17.35 -3.92
CA ASN A 60 15.08 -18.79 -3.65
C ASN A 60 15.95 -19.11 -2.43
N GLU A 61 15.47 -19.98 -1.54
CA GLU A 61 16.29 -20.48 -0.42
C GLU A 61 17.45 -21.36 -0.89
N SER A 62 17.38 -21.90 -2.11
CA SER A 62 18.40 -22.74 -2.72
C SER A 62 18.33 -22.70 -4.25
N ARG A 63 19.43 -23.03 -4.93
CA ARG A 63 19.52 -22.98 -6.41
C ARG A 63 18.58 -23.94 -7.14
N LEU A 64 18.00 -24.90 -6.44
CA LEU A 64 17.13 -25.93 -7.00
C LEU A 64 15.67 -25.78 -6.54
N THR A 65 15.36 -24.79 -5.71
CA THR A 65 14.01 -24.53 -5.21
C THR A 65 13.44 -23.31 -5.92
N MET A 66 12.14 -23.36 -6.24
CA MET A 66 11.40 -22.22 -6.76
C MET A 66 11.30 -21.12 -5.68
N SER A 67 11.21 -19.87 -6.12
CA SER A 67 10.93 -18.78 -5.17
C SER A 67 9.52 -18.95 -4.60
N PRO A 68 9.25 -18.50 -3.36
CA PRO A 68 7.89 -18.42 -2.85
C PRO A 68 6.93 -17.69 -3.80
N LEU A 69 7.40 -16.62 -4.44
CA LEU A 69 6.61 -15.84 -5.39
C LEU A 69 6.30 -16.62 -6.68
N GLU A 70 7.27 -17.36 -7.21
CA GLU A 70 7.08 -18.25 -8.37
C GLU A 70 6.05 -19.35 -8.06
N SER A 71 6.18 -20.00 -6.90
CA SER A 71 5.26 -21.06 -6.45
C SER A 71 3.81 -20.57 -6.32
N ILE A 72 3.60 -19.37 -5.75
CA ILE A 72 2.27 -18.77 -5.61
C ILE A 72 1.65 -18.43 -6.97
N ILE A 73 2.45 -17.98 -7.95
CA ILE A 73 1.93 -17.61 -9.27
C ILE A 73 1.66 -18.85 -10.13
N GLU A 74 2.50 -19.87 -10.01
CA GLU A 74 2.31 -21.14 -10.73
C GLU A 74 1.08 -21.90 -10.22
N ASN A 75 0.89 -21.93 -8.90
CA ASN A 75 -0.24 -22.61 -8.28
C ASN A 75 -0.95 -21.68 -7.29
N PRO A 76 -1.68 -20.67 -7.78
CA PRO A 76 -2.41 -19.77 -6.92
C PRO A 76 -3.49 -20.55 -6.18
N GLY A 77 -3.56 -20.35 -4.87
CA GLY A 77 -4.57 -20.98 -4.03
C GLY A 77 -5.98 -20.44 -4.31
N THR A 78 -6.87 -20.63 -3.34
CA THR A 78 -8.19 -19.97 -3.39
C THR A 78 -8.01 -18.48 -3.22
N TYR A 79 -8.53 -17.69 -4.17
CA TYR A 79 -8.52 -16.24 -4.05
C TYR A 79 -9.41 -15.76 -2.89
N PRO A 80 -8.95 -14.84 -2.02
CA PRO A 80 -7.60 -14.25 -1.97
C PRO A 80 -6.54 -15.22 -1.42
N ASP A 81 -5.37 -15.27 -2.06
CA ASP A 81 -4.30 -16.17 -1.65
C ASP A 81 -3.77 -15.81 -0.25
N ALA A 82 -4.03 -16.70 0.72
CA ALA A 82 -3.65 -16.49 2.10
C ALA A 82 -2.13 -16.52 2.29
N THR A 83 -1.42 -17.38 1.57
CA THR A 83 0.03 -17.56 1.65
C THR A 83 0.76 -16.30 1.21
N PHE A 84 0.35 -15.73 0.06
CA PHE A 84 0.87 -14.44 -0.41
C PHE A 84 0.63 -13.37 0.66
N ARG A 85 -0.59 -13.28 1.17
CA ARG A 85 -0.96 -12.28 2.17
C ARG A 85 -0.12 -12.41 3.44
N THR A 86 0.09 -13.63 3.95
CA THR A 86 0.90 -13.86 5.17
C THR A 86 2.33 -13.45 4.95
N MET A 87 2.91 -13.90 3.85
CA MET A 87 4.32 -13.66 3.57
C MET A 87 4.59 -12.18 3.32
N PHE A 88 3.76 -11.55 2.48
CA PHE A 88 3.92 -10.13 2.16
C PHE A 88 3.73 -9.25 3.38
N LEU A 89 2.65 -9.45 4.16
CA LEU A 89 2.42 -8.67 5.38
C LEU A 89 3.46 -8.96 6.45
N SER A 90 3.99 -10.18 6.54
CA SER A 90 5.09 -10.50 7.44
C SER A 90 6.30 -9.64 7.10
N LEU A 91 6.73 -9.60 5.83
CA LEU A 91 7.88 -8.82 5.40
C LEU A 91 7.68 -7.30 5.59
N VAL A 92 6.51 -6.80 5.23
CA VAL A 92 6.20 -5.36 5.28
C VAL A 92 6.01 -4.87 6.71
N ASN A 93 5.44 -5.69 7.60
CA ASN A 93 5.14 -5.27 8.97
C ASN A 93 6.20 -5.69 10.00
N ASN A 94 7.24 -6.47 9.61
CA ASN A 94 8.23 -6.96 10.57
C ASN A 94 9.02 -5.78 11.15
N GLY A 95 8.80 -5.49 12.43
CA GLY A 95 9.59 -4.53 13.17
C GLY A 95 10.67 -5.24 13.98
N THR A 96 11.82 -4.61 14.17
CA THR A 96 12.80 -5.09 15.15
C THR A 96 12.19 -5.02 16.55
N GLY A 97 12.17 -6.14 17.27
CA GLY A 97 11.76 -6.19 18.69
C GLY A 97 10.26 -6.38 18.97
N VAL A 98 9.43 -6.65 17.97
CA VAL A 98 8.01 -7.01 18.16
C VAL A 98 7.80 -8.43 17.67
N SER A 99 7.52 -9.37 18.57
CA SER A 99 7.07 -10.70 18.20
C SER A 99 5.72 -10.56 17.50
N MET A 100 5.67 -10.83 16.20
CA MET A 100 4.40 -11.05 15.52
C MET A 100 3.75 -12.29 16.16
N ASP A 101 2.59 -12.10 16.79
CA ASP A 101 1.79 -13.24 17.25
C ASP A 101 1.38 -14.04 16.01
N ALA A 102 1.84 -15.30 15.93
CA ALA A 102 1.54 -16.19 14.82
C ALA A 102 0.01 -16.43 14.65
N ASN A 103 -0.78 -16.13 15.68
CA ASN A 103 -2.23 -16.24 15.67
C ASN A 103 -2.96 -14.97 15.21
N ALA A 104 -2.28 -13.82 15.10
CA ALA A 104 -2.86 -12.56 14.60
C ALA A 104 -3.24 -12.61 13.11
N PHE A 105 -2.93 -13.71 12.43
CA PHE A 105 -3.25 -13.93 11.02
C PHE A 105 -4.67 -14.47 10.78
N ASN A 106 -5.32 -15.02 11.82
CA ASN A 106 -6.64 -15.68 11.71
C ASN A 106 -7.83 -14.81 12.12
N GLU A 107 -7.60 -13.63 12.67
CA GLU A 107 -8.67 -12.66 12.95
C GLU A 107 -8.64 -11.54 11.93
N SER A 108 -9.81 -11.23 11.38
CA SER A 108 -10.11 -10.05 10.56
C SER A 108 -9.84 -8.70 11.28
N SER A 109 -9.19 -8.70 12.44
CA SER A 109 -9.06 -7.57 13.34
C SER A 109 -8.04 -7.85 14.45
N THR A 110 -6.74 -7.81 14.15
CA THR A 110 -5.76 -7.45 15.20
C THR A 110 -4.47 -6.92 14.57
N THR A 111 -4.41 -5.59 14.47
CA THR A 111 -3.17 -4.81 14.37
C THR A 111 -2.29 -5.10 13.14
N MET A 112 -2.88 -5.13 11.94
CA MET A 112 -2.09 -4.93 10.72
C MET A 112 -1.59 -3.49 10.75
N LYS A 113 -0.27 -3.34 10.87
CA LYS A 113 0.43 -2.10 11.16
C LYS A 113 0.34 -1.13 9.97
N TYR A 114 -0.78 -0.42 9.87
CA TYR A 114 -1.10 0.69 8.95
C TYR A 114 -0.93 0.46 7.44
N ILE A 115 -0.29 -0.62 6.97
CA ILE A 115 0.01 -0.84 5.56
C ILE A 115 -0.99 -1.82 4.96
N HIS A 116 -1.64 -1.37 3.91
CA HIS A 116 -2.60 -2.13 3.12
C HIS A 116 -2.06 -2.38 1.72
N PHE A 117 -2.56 -3.43 1.07
CA PHE A 117 -2.11 -3.77 -0.27
C PHE A 117 -3.18 -4.45 -1.11
N THR A 118 -3.02 -4.36 -2.43
CA THR A 118 -3.65 -5.22 -3.43
C THR A 118 -2.58 -5.70 -4.41
N ALA A 119 -2.56 -7.00 -4.71
CA ALA A 119 -1.53 -7.63 -5.52
C ALA A 119 -2.15 -8.35 -6.72
N ASN A 120 -1.64 -8.03 -7.91
CA ASN A 120 -2.06 -8.61 -9.18
C ASN A 120 -0.83 -9.04 -9.98
N TYR A 121 -1.01 -9.93 -10.95
CA TYR A 121 0.00 -10.19 -11.96
C TYR A 121 -0.54 -10.03 -13.38
N THR A 122 0.38 -9.65 -14.27
CA THR A 122 0.14 -9.54 -15.70
C THR A 122 1.08 -10.49 -16.42
N CYS A 123 0.53 -11.22 -17.38
CA CYS A 123 1.27 -12.17 -18.18
C CYS A 123 0.84 -12.09 -19.64
N TRP A 124 1.67 -12.65 -20.51
CA TRP A 124 1.32 -12.85 -21.91
C TRP A 124 0.60 -14.19 -22.09
N ASP A 125 -0.62 -14.17 -22.60
CA ASP A 125 -1.34 -15.38 -22.97
C ASP A 125 -0.97 -15.80 -24.40
N MET A 126 -0.31 -16.96 -24.51
CA MET A 126 0.12 -17.50 -25.80
C MET A 126 -1.05 -18.05 -26.64
N ASN A 127 -2.19 -18.39 -26.02
CA ASN A 127 -3.33 -18.93 -26.74
C ASN A 127 -4.10 -17.84 -27.48
N THR A 128 -4.34 -16.71 -26.80
CA THR A 128 -5.02 -15.55 -27.38
C THR A 128 -4.07 -14.56 -28.04
N ASN A 129 -2.76 -14.72 -27.81
CA ASN A 129 -1.72 -13.80 -28.25
C ASN A 129 -1.97 -12.36 -27.76
N THR A 130 -2.40 -12.23 -26.51
CA THR A 130 -2.69 -10.94 -25.87
C THR A 130 -2.10 -10.88 -24.47
N ALA A 131 -1.81 -9.67 -23.98
CA ALA A 131 -1.54 -9.48 -22.57
C ALA A 131 -2.84 -9.71 -21.78
N ASN A 132 -2.77 -10.52 -20.73
CA ASN A 132 -3.84 -10.68 -19.78
C ASN A 132 -3.54 -9.85 -18.52
N PRO A 133 -4.00 -8.59 -18.47
CA PRO A 133 -3.84 -7.74 -17.30
C PRO A 133 -4.86 -8.12 -16.22
N ASN A 134 -4.50 -7.89 -14.96
CA ASN A 134 -5.39 -7.98 -13.80
C ASN A 134 -5.73 -9.40 -13.32
N ASN A 135 -4.75 -10.29 -13.21
CA ASN A 135 -4.96 -11.56 -12.51
C ASN A 135 -4.74 -11.32 -11.01
N PRO A 136 -5.80 -11.34 -10.19
CA PRO A 136 -5.67 -10.95 -8.80
C PRO A 136 -5.04 -12.10 -7.99
N ILE A 137 -4.06 -11.75 -7.15
CA ILE A 137 -3.37 -12.71 -6.27
C ILE A 137 -4.04 -12.67 -4.90
N SER A 138 -3.98 -11.51 -4.26
CA SER A 138 -4.45 -11.32 -2.90
C SER A 138 -4.57 -9.83 -2.58
N TYR A 139 -5.26 -9.53 -1.49
CA TYR A 139 -5.44 -8.18 -0.98
C TYR A 139 -5.58 -8.21 0.54
N SER A 140 -5.24 -7.11 1.20
CA SER A 140 -5.53 -6.94 2.63
C SER A 140 -6.93 -6.36 2.86
N ARG A 141 -7.33 -5.36 2.07
CA ARG A 141 -8.69 -4.81 2.02
C ARG A 141 -8.99 -4.20 0.66
N ASN A 142 -10.26 -3.88 0.41
CA ASN A 142 -10.65 -3.16 -0.80
C ASN A 142 -10.14 -1.72 -0.78
N LEU A 143 -9.65 -1.27 -1.93
CA LEU A 143 -9.22 0.11 -2.14
C LEU A 143 -10.45 1.04 -2.13
N THR A 144 -10.41 2.06 -1.28
CA THR A 144 -11.40 3.15 -1.28
C THR A 144 -10.72 4.37 -1.91
N GLY A 145 -11.30 4.94 -2.97
CA GLY A 145 -10.62 5.88 -3.89
C GLY A 145 -10.07 7.20 -3.31
N GLY A 146 -10.05 7.39 -1.98
CA GLY A 146 -9.35 8.47 -1.29
C GLY A 146 -7.94 8.11 -0.80
N GLU A 147 -7.47 6.89 -1.02
CA GLU A 147 -6.15 6.43 -0.56
C GLU A 147 -5.03 6.81 -1.54
N HIS A 148 -3.88 7.23 -1.00
CA HIS A 148 -2.67 7.47 -1.79
C HIS A 148 -1.87 6.18 -1.95
N THR A 149 -2.05 5.49 -3.07
CA THR A 149 -1.37 4.22 -3.33
C THR A 149 -0.03 4.42 -4.03
N VAL A 150 0.97 3.68 -3.57
CA VAL A 150 2.29 3.54 -4.20
C VAL A 150 2.38 2.19 -4.89
N ARG A 151 2.97 2.16 -6.08
CA ARG A 151 3.08 0.95 -6.90
C ARG A 151 4.48 0.36 -6.77
N ALA A 152 4.55 -0.92 -6.40
CA ALA A 152 5.76 -1.73 -6.46
C ALA A 152 5.60 -2.83 -7.51
N THR A 153 6.61 -3.03 -8.36
CA THR A 153 6.55 -4.03 -9.43
C THR A 153 7.80 -4.92 -9.44
N LYS A 154 7.61 -6.21 -9.77
CA LYS A 154 8.70 -7.17 -9.91
C LYS A 154 8.43 -8.11 -11.08
N TRP A 155 9.44 -8.31 -11.93
CA TRP A 155 9.43 -9.38 -12.93
C TRP A 155 9.81 -10.71 -12.28
N VAL A 156 9.00 -11.72 -12.52
CA VAL A 156 9.19 -13.10 -12.04
C VAL A 156 9.27 -14.00 -13.26
N ILE A 157 10.32 -14.82 -13.32
CA ILE A 157 10.46 -15.85 -14.35
C ILE A 157 9.93 -17.14 -13.77
N ILE A 158 9.02 -17.80 -14.49
CA ILE A 158 8.42 -19.07 -14.12
C ILE A 158 8.94 -20.09 -15.11
N GLU A 159 9.77 -21.04 -14.66
CA GLU A 159 10.50 -21.93 -15.57
C GLU A 159 9.63 -23.04 -16.17
N LYS A 160 8.74 -23.59 -15.35
CA LYS A 160 7.80 -24.66 -15.73
C LYS A 160 6.54 -24.46 -14.91
N GLY A 161 5.38 -24.60 -15.55
CA GLY A 161 4.12 -24.46 -14.85
C GLY A 161 2.98 -23.91 -15.70
N ALA A 162 1.77 -24.37 -15.39
CA ALA A 162 0.56 -23.77 -15.94
C ALA A 162 0.20 -22.56 -15.07
N VAL A 163 0.67 -21.37 -15.46
CA VAL A 163 0.19 -20.14 -14.82
C VAL A 163 -1.28 -19.95 -15.20
N PRO A 164 -2.20 -19.97 -14.23
CA PRO A 164 -3.62 -19.79 -14.53
C PRO A 164 -3.83 -18.48 -15.30
N PHE A 165 -4.79 -18.47 -16.21
CA PHE A 165 -5.14 -17.31 -17.04
C PHE A 165 -4.08 -16.86 -18.06
N CYS A 166 -2.87 -17.43 -18.05
CA CYS A 166 -1.81 -17.14 -19.03
C CYS A 166 -1.63 -18.25 -20.07
N GLY A 167 -2.46 -19.30 -20.00
CA GLY A 167 -2.36 -20.50 -20.84
C GLY A 167 -1.50 -21.60 -20.21
N THR A 168 -1.63 -22.84 -20.71
CA THR A 168 -1.09 -24.06 -20.08
C THR A 168 0.19 -24.60 -20.73
N THR A 169 1.02 -23.73 -21.33
CA THR A 169 2.28 -24.16 -21.96
C THR A 169 3.38 -24.42 -20.92
N ASN A 170 4.07 -25.56 -21.02
CA ASN A 170 5.23 -25.90 -20.15
C ASN A 170 6.51 -25.16 -20.57
N GLN A 171 6.38 -23.89 -20.99
CA GLN A 171 7.49 -23.06 -21.43
C GLN A 171 7.81 -22.01 -20.37
N PRO A 172 9.10 -21.62 -20.22
CA PRO A 172 9.50 -20.53 -19.35
C PRO A 172 8.84 -19.21 -19.74
N ARG A 173 8.42 -18.41 -18.75
CA ARG A 173 7.69 -17.15 -18.99
C ARG A 173 8.07 -16.07 -18.01
N ALA A 174 8.01 -14.83 -18.47
CA ALA A 174 8.08 -13.66 -17.59
C ALA A 174 6.66 -13.21 -17.21
N VAL A 175 6.45 -13.03 -15.92
CA VAL A 175 5.23 -12.49 -15.32
C VAL A 175 5.58 -11.20 -14.58
N LEU A 176 4.79 -10.15 -14.78
CA LEU A 176 4.91 -8.91 -14.03
C LEU A 176 3.99 -8.97 -12.82
N VAL A 177 4.56 -9.01 -11.63
CA VAL A 177 3.83 -8.86 -10.37
C VAL A 177 3.77 -7.39 -10.01
N GLU A 178 2.57 -6.90 -9.72
CA GLU A 178 2.31 -5.53 -9.27
C GLU A 178 1.60 -5.57 -7.92
N VAL A 179 2.11 -4.80 -6.98
CA VAL A 179 1.48 -4.56 -5.69
C VAL A 179 1.26 -3.07 -5.52
N LEU A 180 0.02 -2.68 -5.27
CA LEU A 180 -0.32 -1.34 -4.83
C LEU A 180 -0.35 -1.37 -3.30
N LEU A 181 0.43 -0.49 -2.66
CA LEU A 181 0.50 -0.34 -1.22
C LEU A 181 -0.03 1.03 -0.81
N TRP A 182 -0.68 1.13 0.33
CA TRP A 182 -1.07 2.42 0.92
C TRP A 182 -1.07 2.35 2.43
N ARG A 183 -1.15 3.51 3.06
CA ARG A 183 -1.21 3.63 4.51
C ARG A 183 -2.49 4.33 4.97
N ASP A 184 -2.96 3.92 6.14
CA ASP A 184 -3.91 4.67 6.97
C ASP A 184 -3.21 5.54 8.00
#